data_AF-A0A5B0FBJ3-F1
#
_entry.id   AF-A0A5B0FBJ3-F1
#
_cell.length_a   1.000
_cell.length_b   1.000
_cell.length_c   1.000
_cell.angle_alpha   90.00
_cell.angle_beta   90.00
_cell.angle_gamma   90.00
#
_symmetry.space_group_name_H-M   'P 1'
#
loop_
_entity.id
_entity.type
_entity.pdbx_description
1 polymer ?
#
loop_
_entity_poly.entity_id
_entity_poly.type
_entity_poly.pdbx_seq_one_letter_code
_entity_poly.pdbx_strand_id
1 'polypeptide(L)' 'MEIDIHTTAGKIADLGRRIDEAVNAASPSAIEKQHATGKMTARERILRLLDEDSFTELDEFARHRSTNFGMDRKRPY' A
#
# COMPACT_ATOMS: atom_id res chain seq x y z
N MET A 1 11.07 14.10 -12.46
CA MET A 1 12.49 13.89 -12.13
C MET A 1 12.67 12.38 -12.04
N GLU A 2 13.52 11.80 -12.87
CA GLU A 2 13.73 10.36 -12.88
C GLU A 2 14.49 9.96 -11.60
N ILE A 3 14.01 8.92 -10.90
CA ILE A 3 14.65 8.47 -9.66
C ILE A 3 15.90 7.66 -10.03
N ASP A 4 17.08 8.19 -9.75
CA ASP A 4 18.33 7.45 -9.93
C ASP A 4 18.57 6.46 -8.78
N ILE A 5 18.19 5.21 -9.00
CA ILE A 5 18.32 4.09 -8.05
C ILE A 5 19.77 3.73 -7.69
N HIS A 6 20.77 4.28 -8.38
CA HIS A 6 22.18 4.05 -8.07
C HIS A 6 22.72 5.00 -7.00
N THR A 7 21.95 6.01 -6.59
CA THR A 7 22.31 6.95 -5.51
C THR A 7 21.57 6.63 -4.21
N THR A 8 22.12 7.08 -3.08
CA THR A 8 21.41 7.00 -1.78
C THR A 8 20.11 7.79 -1.80
N ALA A 9 20.14 9.01 -2.34
CA ALA A 9 18.96 9.87 -2.42
C ALA A 9 17.87 9.24 -3.29
N GLY A 10 18.22 8.64 -4.43
CA GLY A 10 17.24 7.98 -5.28
C GLY A 10 16.69 6.69 -4.67
N LYS A 11 17.48 5.91 -3.92
CA LYS A 11 16.94 4.76 -3.17
C LYS A 11 15.93 5.18 -2.10
N ILE A 12 16.18 6.30 -1.41
CA ILE A 12 15.23 6.86 -0.42
C ILE A 12 13.95 7.33 -1.13
N ALA A 13 14.08 8.02 -2.27
CA ALA A 13 12.93 8.44 -3.07
C ALA A 13 12.10 7.25 -3.58
N ASP A 14 12.75 6.17 -4.02
CA ASP A 14 12.07 4.94 -4.44
C ASP A 14 11.34 4.25 -3.27
N LEU A 15 11.93 4.25 -2.07
CA LEU A 15 11.24 3.76 -0.87
C LEU A 15 9.97 4.57 -0.58
N GLY A 16 10.05 5.90 -0.61
CA GLY A 16 8.88 6.77 -0.42
C GLY A 16 7.76 6.45 -1.43
N ARG A 17 8.12 6.30 -2.71
CA ARG A 17 7.15 5.89 -3.75
C ARG A 17 6.48 4.54 -3.45
N ARG A 18 7.23 3.55 -2.94
CA ARG A 18 6.68 2.23 -2.59
C ARG A 18 5.74 2.30 -1.38
N ILE A 19 6.04 3.13 -0.38
CA ILE A 19 5.15 3.38 0.77
C ILE A 19 3.83 3.97 0.27
N ASP A 20 3.90 5.00 -0.58
CA ASP A 20 2.69 5.62 -1.15
C ASP A 20 1.85 4.62 -1.94
N GLU A 21 2.50 3.74 -2.73
CA GLU A 21 1.83 2.69 -3.50
C GLU A 21 1.18 1.62 -2.59
N ALA A 22 1.84 1.23 -1.49
CA ALA A 22 1.32 0.22 -0.55
C ALA A 22 0.15 0.76 0.31
N VAL A 23 0.26 1.97 0.83
CA VAL A 23 -0.81 2.63 1.59
C VAL A 23 -2.06 2.82 0.72
N ASN A 24 -1.87 3.11 -0.57
CA ASN A 24 -2.94 3.35 -1.54
C ASN A 24 -3.13 2.18 -2.54
N ALA A 25 -2.83 0.94 -2.11
CA ALA A 25 -2.94 -0.27 -2.93
C ALA A 25 -4.33 -0.48 -3.55
N ALA A 26 -5.38 -0.07 -2.82
CA ALA A 26 -6.75 -0.12 -3.29
C ALA A 26 -6.99 1.01 -4.29
N SER A 27 -7.62 0.70 -5.43
CA SER A 27 -8.00 1.74 -6.37
C SER A 27 -8.95 2.75 -5.69
N PRO A 28 -8.88 4.05 -6.02
CA PRO A 28 -9.79 5.05 -5.45
C PRO A 28 -11.27 4.63 -5.55
N SER A 29 -11.65 4.02 -6.67
CA SER A 29 -12.99 3.47 -6.88
C SER A 29 -13.39 2.34 -5.91
N ALA A 30 -12.44 1.57 -5.41
CA ALA A 30 -12.70 0.52 -4.41
C ALA A 30 -12.88 1.12 -3.01
N ILE A 31 -12.09 2.16 -2.68
CA ILE A 31 -12.22 2.92 -1.43
C ILE A 31 -13.59 3.62 -1.39
N GLU A 32 -13.95 4.34 -2.46
CA GLU A 32 -15.25 5.02 -2.58
C GLU A 32 -16.43 4.05 -2.44
N LYS A 33 -16.37 2.88 -3.10
CA LYS A 33 -17.40 1.84 -2.96
C LYS A 33 -17.53 1.34 -1.52
N GLN A 34 -16.41 1.16 -0.82
CA GLN A 34 -16.41 0.74 0.57
C GLN A 34 -17.09 1.79 1.45
N HIS A 35 -16.70 3.06 1.31
CA HIS A 35 -17.29 4.18 2.06
C HIS A 35 -18.78 4.38 1.73
N ALA A 36 -19.19 4.22 0.47
CA ALA A 36 -20.59 4.30 0.05
C ALA A 36 -21.49 3.25 0.74
N THR A 37 -20.92 2.14 1.21
CA THR A 37 -21.63 1.14 2.02
C THR A 37 -21.62 1.44 3.53
N GLY A 38 -21.11 2.60 3.95
CA GLY A 38 -20.97 2.98 5.35
C GLY A 38 -19.83 2.26 6.09
N LYS A 39 -18.91 1.64 5.35
CA LYS A 39 -17.80 0.86 5.93
C LYS A 39 -16.50 1.62 5.84
N MET A 40 -15.66 1.49 6.87
CA MET A 40 -14.26 1.92 6.83
C MET A 40 -13.39 0.94 6.03
N THR A 41 -12.28 1.42 5.48
CA THR A 41 -11.19 0.60 4.92
C THR A 41 -10.49 -0.20 6.02
N ALA A 42 -9.64 -1.16 5.65
CA ALA A 42 -8.90 -1.96 6.61
C ALA A 42 -7.97 -1.09 7.48
N ARG A 43 -7.20 -0.19 6.86
CA ARG A 43 -6.28 0.72 7.57
C ARG A 43 -7.02 1.71 8.46
N GLU A 44 -8.13 2.29 7.99
CA GLU A 44 -8.98 3.17 8.80
C GLU A 44 -9.47 2.51 10.09
N ARG A 45 -9.81 1.22 10.05
CA ARG A 45 -10.24 0.47 11.24
C ARG A 45 -9.11 0.30 12.25
N ILE A 46 -7.90 -0.01 11.78
CA ILE A 46 -6.71 -0.14 12.64
C ILE A 46 -6.43 1.19 13.34
N LEU A 47 -6.37 2.29 12.58
CA LEU A 47 -6.12 3.63 13.11
C LEU A 47 -7.23 4.12 14.05
N ARG A 48 -8.46 3.62 13.90
CA ARG A 48 -9.56 3.93 14.81
C ARG A 48 -9.49 3.13 16.13
N LEU A 49 -8.90 1.94 16.10
CA LEU A 49 -8.84 1.02 17.23
C LEU A 49 -7.64 1.31 18.15
N LEU A 50 -6.49 1.62 17.55
CA LEU A 50 -5.24 1.81 18.26
C LEU A 50 -5.07 3.26 18.72
N ASP A 51 -4.19 3.46 19.70
CA ASP A 51 -3.77 4.80 20.10
C ASP A 51 -3.06 5.49 18.92
N GLU A 52 -3.24 6.80 18.82
CA GLU A 52 -2.60 7.62 17.79
C GLU A 52 -1.07 7.42 17.83
N ASP A 53 -0.46 7.32 16.65
CA ASP A 53 0.98 7.08 16.44
C ASP A 53 1.56 5.77 17.04
N SER A 54 0.71 4.84 17.52
CA SER A 54 1.17 3.56 18.09
C SER A 54 1.32 2.42 17.06
N PHE A 55 0.67 2.53 15.90
CA PHE A 55 0.65 1.46 14.92
C PHE A 55 2.00 1.34 14.17
N THR A 56 2.62 0.17 14.26
CA THR A 56 3.81 -0.19 13.47
C THR A 56 3.44 -1.34 12.54
N GLU A 57 3.49 -1.09 11.23
CA GLU A 57 3.07 -2.06 10.22
C GLU A 57 4.16 -3.12 9.97
N LEU A 58 3.72 -4.36 9.77
CA LEU A 58 4.58 -5.48 9.38
C LEU A 58 4.23 -5.90 7.96
N ASP A 59 5.23 -6.38 7.23
CA ASP A 59 5.07 -6.96 5.90
C ASP A 59 4.40 -6.01 4.86
N GLU A 60 4.57 -4.68 5.01
CA GLU A 60 3.93 -3.66 4.15
C GLU A 60 4.18 -3.87 2.64
N PHE A 61 5.36 -4.36 2.26
CA PHE A 61 5.70 -4.61 0.85
C PHE A 61 5.53 -6.08 0.42
N ALA A 62 4.81 -6.88 1.21
CA ALA A 62 4.60 -8.29 0.88
C ALA A 62 3.74 -8.44 -0.37
N ARG A 63 4.19 -9.34 -1.25
CA ARG A 63 3.49 -9.64 -2.51
C ARG A 63 3.33 -11.13 -2.68
N HIS A 64 2.16 -11.55 -3.15
CA HIS A 64 1.96 -12.94 -3.51
C HIS A 64 2.93 -13.38 -4.61
N ARG A 65 3.25 -14.68 -4.63
CA ARG A 65 4.15 -15.31 -5.61
C ARG A 65 3.43 -16.28 -6.55
N SER A 66 2.10 -16.37 -6.45
CA SER A 66 1.27 -17.19 -7.34
C SER A 66 1.36 -16.69 -8.79
N THR A 67 1.53 -17.63 -9.71
CA THR A 67 1.45 -17.44 -11.16
C THR A 67 0.21 -18.10 -11.76
N ASN A 68 -0.62 -18.73 -10.94
CA ASN A 68 -1.84 -19.41 -11.41
C ASN A 68 -2.82 -18.38 -11.99
N PHE A 69 -3.54 -18.76 -13.04
CA PHE A 69 -4.62 -17.98 -13.64
C PHE A 69 -4.23 -16.53 -14.02
N GLY A 70 -2.95 -16.28 -14.33
CA GLY A 70 -2.46 -14.95 -14.72
C GLY A 70 -2.37 -13.94 -13.56
N MET A 71 -2.36 -14.41 -12.31
CA MET A 71 -2.25 -13.56 -11.12
C MET A 71 -0.92 -12.79 -11.05
N ASP A 72 0.14 -13.31 -11.68
CA ASP A 72 1.44 -12.65 -11.77
C ASP A 72 1.38 -11.26 -12.43
N ARG A 73 0.39 -11.02 -13.29
CA ARG A 73 0.16 -9.73 -13.96
C ARG A 73 -0.37 -8.65 -13.01
N LYS A 74 -0.90 -9.02 -11.85
CA LYS A 74 -1.52 -8.08 -10.90
C LYS A 74 -1.03 -8.37 -9.48
N ARG A 75 0.13 -7.81 -9.16
CA ARG A 75 0.77 -7.89 -7.85
C ARG A 75 0.84 -6.47 -7.25
N PRO A 76 -0.26 -5.93 -6.71
CA PRO A 76 -0.24 -4.60 -6.10
C PRO A 76 0.83 -4.54 -4.97
N TYR A 77 1.41 -3.35 -4.75
CA TYR A 77 2.12 -3.07 -3.50
C TYR A 77 1.09 -2.90 -2.39
#